data_AF-A0AA40A2S7-F1
#
_entry.id   AF-A0AA40A2S7-F1
#
_cell.length_a   1.000
_cell.length_b   1.000
_cell.length_c   1.000
_cell.angle_alpha   90.00
_cell.angle_beta   90.00
_cell.angle_gamma   90.00
#
_symmetry.space_group_name_H-M   'P 1'
#
loop_
_entity.id
_entity.type
_entity.pdbx_description
1 polymer ?
#
loop_
_entity_poly.entity_id
_entity_poly.type
_entity_poly.pdbx_seq_one_letter_code
_entity_poly.pdbx_strand_id
1 'polypeptide(L)'
;MAKFTFDIVVYSDTVCPWCYIGKKGLDSAMETHRKRYPDDEFNLVWKPFILYPNAKVSAYDKKTSFFAKFGHSTPALFERVAKAGVPYGITFLWEGRTGSSHDSHKLILLAGDRD
;
A
#
# COMPACT_ATOMS: atom_id res chain seq x y z
N MET A 1 -7.67 -14.89 -29.09
CA MET A 1 -6.75 -13.73 -29.17
C MET A 1 -5.38 -14.21 -28.71
N ALA A 2 -4.29 -13.55 -29.09
CA ALA A 2 -2.97 -13.89 -28.56
C ALA A 2 -2.90 -13.49 -27.08
N LYS A 3 -2.39 -14.40 -26.24
CA LYS A 3 -2.10 -14.16 -24.82
C LYS A 3 -1.13 -12.99 -24.66
N PHE A 4 -1.46 -12.05 -23.78
CA PHE A 4 -0.58 -10.96 -23.39
C PHE A 4 -0.10 -11.13 -21.94
N THR A 5 1.16 -10.81 -21.67
CA THR A 5 1.73 -10.82 -20.32
C THR A 5 2.06 -9.40 -19.90
N PHE A 6 1.44 -8.93 -18.82
CA PHE A 6 1.71 -7.63 -18.21
C PHE A 6 2.82 -7.75 -17.17
N ASP A 7 3.94 -7.06 -17.39
CA ASP A 7 4.99 -6.91 -16.37
C ASP A 7 4.75 -5.65 -15.54
N ILE A 8 4.52 -5.82 -14.24
CA ILE A 8 4.17 -4.73 -13.32
C ILE A 8 5.13 -4.74 -12.14
N VAL A 9 5.85 -3.62 -11.95
CA VAL A 9 6.66 -3.40 -10.75
C VAL A 9 5.96 -2.40 -9.85
N VAL A 10 5.66 -2.80 -8.62
CA VAL A 10 4.98 -1.95 -7.63
C VAL A 10 5.94 -1.56 -6.52
N TYR A 11 6.19 -0.26 -6.38
CA TYR A 11 6.90 0.30 -5.24
C TYR A 11 5.91 0.65 -4.13
N SER A 12 6.10 0.09 -2.96
CA SER A 12 5.14 0.21 -1.86
C SER A 12 5.84 0.39 -0.53
N ASP A 13 5.21 1.14 0.38
CA ASP A 13 5.59 1.24 1.78
C ASP A 13 4.43 0.80 2.68
N THR A 14 4.70 -0.02 3.69
CA THR A 14 3.67 -0.61 4.58
C THR A 14 2.98 0.43 5.47
N VAL A 15 3.63 1.56 5.72
CA VAL A 15 3.07 2.69 6.48
C VAL A 15 2.24 3.64 5.61
N CYS A 16 2.21 3.44 4.29
CA CYS A 16 1.51 4.31 3.35
C CYS A 16 0.06 3.85 3.14
N PRO A 17 -0.95 4.66 3.54
CA PRO A 17 -2.35 4.28 3.35
C PRO A 17 -2.74 4.18 1.86
N TRP A 18 -2.15 5.03 1.01
CA TRP A 18 -2.41 5.01 -0.44
C TRP A 18 -1.82 3.77 -1.11
N CYS A 19 -0.69 3.23 -0.63
CA CYS A 19 -0.16 1.99 -1.14
C CYS A 19 -1.11 0.82 -0.88
N TYR A 20 -1.78 0.78 0.28
CA TYR A 20 -2.77 -0.26 0.57
C TYR A 20 -4.03 -0.13 -0.31
N ILE A 21 -4.53 1.08 -0.51
CA ILE A 21 -5.63 1.36 -1.46
C ILE A 21 -5.23 0.92 -2.88
N GLY A 22 -4.03 1.32 -3.33
CA GLY A 22 -3.50 0.97 -4.65
C GLY A 22 -3.36 -0.54 -4.85
N LYS A 23 -2.92 -1.28 -3.83
CA LYS A 23 -2.87 -2.75 -3.86
C LYS A 23 -4.24 -3.35 -4.12
N LYS A 24 -5.27 -2.94 -3.37
CA LYS A 24 -6.65 -3.44 -3.54
C LYS A 24 -7.25 -3.02 -4.89
N GLY A 25 -6.91 -1.82 -5.36
CA GLY A 25 -7.28 -1.35 -6.70
C GLY A 25 -6.67 -2.20 -7.80
N LEU A 26 -5.37 -2.50 -7.70
CA LEU A 26 -4.67 -3.36 -8.67
C LEU A 26 -5.23 -4.78 -8.67
N ASP A 27 -5.47 -5.37 -7.49
CA ASP A 27 -6.12 -6.68 -7.37
C ASP A 27 -7.46 -6.71 -8.15
N SER A 28 -8.31 -5.71 -7.89
CA SER A 28 -9.64 -5.61 -8.51
C SER A 28 -9.57 -5.37 -10.03
N ALA A 29 -8.59 -4.58 -10.49
CA ALA A 29 -8.36 -4.35 -11.92
C ALA A 29 -7.92 -5.63 -12.62
N MET A 30 -6.97 -6.38 -12.04
CA MET A 30 -6.52 -7.67 -12.58
C MET A 30 -7.65 -8.70 -12.59
N GLU A 31 -8.47 -8.77 -11.54
CA GLU A 31 -9.63 -9.68 -11.50
C GLU A 31 -10.65 -9.33 -12.59
N THR A 32 -10.97 -8.05 -12.75
CA THR A 32 -11.87 -7.56 -13.81
C THR A 32 -11.33 -7.87 -15.20
N HIS A 33 -10.03 -7.69 -15.42
CA HIS A 33 -9.38 -7.98 -16.69
C HIS A 33 -9.45 -9.47 -17.03
N ARG A 34 -9.11 -10.35 -16.07
CA ARG A 34 -9.14 -11.81 -16.26
C ARG A 34 -10.53 -12.34 -16.62
N LYS A 35 -11.61 -11.70 -16.16
CA LYS A 35 -12.99 -12.05 -16.57
C LYS A 35 -13.23 -11.87 -18.07
N ARG A 36 -12.52 -10.92 -18.71
CA ARG A 36 -12.65 -10.62 -20.13
C ARG A 36 -11.57 -11.29 -20.98
N TYR A 37 -10.37 -11.46 -20.43
CA TYR A 37 -9.20 -12.01 -21.09
C TYR A 37 -8.55 -13.07 -20.17
N PRO A 38 -9.11 -14.29 -20.12
CA PRO A 38 -8.67 -15.32 -19.17
C PRO A 38 -7.27 -15.86 -19.45
N ASP A 39 -6.79 -15.73 -20.69
CA ASP A 39 -5.48 -16.20 -21.12
C ASP A 39 -4.35 -15.20 -20.83
N ASP A 40 -4.69 -13.95 -20.49
CA ASP A 40 -3.71 -12.91 -20.18
C ASP A 40 -3.12 -13.12 -18.77
N GLU A 41 -1.82 -12.89 -18.66
CA GLU A 41 -1.06 -13.08 -17.42
C GLU A 41 -0.53 -11.76 -16.86
N PHE A 42 -0.30 -11.75 -15.54
CA PHE A 42 0.28 -10.63 -14.83
C PHE A 42 1.51 -11.11 -14.07
N ASN A 43 2.67 -10.65 -14.48
CA ASN A 43 3.91 -10.81 -13.75
C ASN A 43 4.10 -9.61 -12.81
N LEU A 44 3.83 -9.81 -11.53
CA LEU A 44 3.79 -8.76 -10.53
C LEU A 44 4.99 -8.85 -9.58
N VAL A 45 5.81 -7.80 -9.57
CA VAL A 45 6.98 -7.71 -8.69
C VAL A 45 6.80 -6.56 -7.69
N TRP A 46 6.83 -6.88 -6.41
CA TRP A 46 6.79 -5.88 -5.34
C TRP A 46 8.19 -5.44 -4.95
N LYS A 47 8.41 -4.13 -4.86
CA LYS A 47 9.66 -3.52 -4.42
C LYS A 47 9.42 -2.65 -3.19
N PRO A 48 10.28 -2.72 -2.17
CA PRO A 48 10.14 -1.87 -1.00
C PRO A 48 10.45 -0.42 -1.36
N PHE A 49 9.64 0.48 -0.84
CA PHE A 49 9.93 1.91 -0.77
C PHE A 49 9.87 2.34 0.69
N ILE A 50 10.78 3.21 1.12
CA ILE A 50 10.88 3.64 2.52
C ILE A 50 10.66 5.14 2.58
N LEU A 51 9.45 5.56 2.98
CA LEU A 51 9.05 6.97 3.07
C LEU A 51 9.86 7.73 4.14
N TYR A 52 10.25 7.05 5.21
CA TYR A 52 10.95 7.64 6.34
C TYR A 52 12.18 6.80 6.72
N PRO A 53 13.28 6.91 5.95
CA PRO A 53 14.46 6.04 6.13
C PRO A 53 15.14 6.19 7.50
N ASN A 54 15.01 7.36 8.12
CA ASN A 54 15.62 7.66 9.42
C ASN A 54 14.64 7.51 10.61
N ALA A 55 13.42 7.01 10.36
CA ALA A 55 12.44 6.81 11.43
C ALA A 55 12.90 5.73 12.41
N LYS A 56 12.70 5.97 13.70
CA LYS A 56 12.92 4.95 14.73
C LYS A 56 11.77 3.94 14.75
N VAL A 57 12.07 2.70 15.14
CA VAL A 57 11.07 1.61 15.22
C VAL A 57 9.98 1.96 16.21
N SER A 58 8.72 1.97 15.75
CA SER A 58 7.52 2.20 16.56
C SER A 58 7.67 3.36 17.55
N ALA A 59 8.29 4.46 17.15
CA ALA A 59 8.68 5.54 18.06
C ALA A 59 7.63 6.66 18.15
N TYR A 60 6.74 6.76 17.17
CA TYR A 60 5.89 7.93 16.99
C TYR A 60 4.42 7.58 17.13
N ASP A 61 3.64 8.49 17.71
CA ASP A 61 2.19 8.44 17.57
C ASP A 61 1.81 8.76 16.11
N LYS A 62 0.99 7.91 15.50
CA LYS A 62 0.69 7.99 14.07
C LYS A 62 -0.07 9.26 13.75
N LYS A 63 -1.15 9.55 14.48
CA LYS A 63 -1.97 10.74 14.27
C LYS A 63 -1.15 12.02 14.40
N THR A 64 -0.37 12.12 15.47
CA THR A 64 0.55 13.23 15.71
C THR A 64 1.58 13.39 14.59
N SER A 65 2.12 12.29 14.07
CA SER A 65 3.07 12.32 12.94
C SER A 65 2.46 12.93 11.67
N PHE A 66 1.18 12.63 11.39
CA PHE A 66 0.48 13.24 10.27
C PHE A 66 0.21 14.73 10.51
N PHE A 67 -0.21 15.13 11.71
CA PHE A 67 -0.38 16.54 12.06
C PHE A 67 0.92 17.34 12.00
N ALA A 68 2.04 16.76 12.43
CA ALA A 68 3.34 17.38 12.31
C ALA A 68 3.76 17.59 10.84
N LYS A 69 3.38 16.66 9.95
CA LYS A 69 3.74 16.71 8.53
C LYS A 69 2.83 17.61 7.69
N PHE A 70 1.52 17.57 7.93
CA PHE A 70 0.51 18.18 7.07
C PHE A 70 -0.28 19.30 7.74
N GLY A 71 -0.05 19.56 9.03
CA GLY A 71 -0.69 20.65 9.77
C GLY A 71 -2.22 20.59 9.71
N HIS A 72 -2.82 21.75 9.47
CA HIS A 72 -4.28 21.94 9.41
C HIS A 72 -4.96 21.15 8.27
N SER A 73 -4.21 20.67 7.28
CA SER A 73 -4.77 19.86 6.18
C SER A 73 -4.97 18.38 6.56
N THR A 74 -4.48 17.95 7.72
CA THR A 74 -4.52 16.55 8.16
C THR A 74 -5.94 15.97 8.20
N PRO A 75 -6.97 16.64 8.76
CA PRO A 75 -8.32 16.08 8.80
C PRO A 75 -8.90 15.81 7.40
N ALA A 76 -8.74 16.75 6.47
CA ALA A 76 -9.19 16.60 5.09
C ALA A 76 -8.45 15.48 4.36
N LEU A 77 -7.15 15.29 4.66
CA LEU A 77 -6.38 14.17 4.14
C LEU A 77 -6.91 12.83 4.65
N PHE A 78 -7.20 12.73 5.95
CA PHE A 78 -7.76 11.52 6.55
C PHE A 78 -9.11 11.17 5.96
N GLU A 79 -9.99 12.15 5.78
CA GLU A 79 -11.29 11.96 5.15
C GLU A 79 -11.14 11.46 3.70
N ARG A 80 -10.25 12.08 2.93
CA ARG A 80 -9.98 11.67 1.55
C ARG A 80 -9.48 10.23 1.45
N VAL A 81 -8.56 9.84 2.32
CA VAL A 81 -8.05 8.46 2.40
C VAL A 81 -9.15 7.49 2.80
N ALA A 82 -9.94 7.84 3.82
CA ALA A 82 -11.04 7.01 4.29
C ALA A 82 -12.08 6.78 3.17
N LYS A 83 -12.51 7.84 2.50
CA LYS A 83 -13.44 7.78 1.36
C LYS A 83 -12.91 6.92 0.22
N ALA A 84 -11.62 7.05 -0.11
CA ALA A 84 -10.98 6.24 -1.14
C ALA A 84 -10.84 4.76 -0.76
N GLY A 85 -10.82 4.43 0.54
CA GLY A 85 -10.80 3.05 1.02
C GLY A 85 -12.15 2.33 0.99
N VAL A 86 -13.26 3.07 0.99
CA VAL A 86 -14.63 2.51 1.05
C VAL A 86 -14.91 1.47 -0.06
N PRO A 87 -14.61 1.71 -1.34
CA PRO A 87 -14.89 0.73 -2.41
C PRO A 87 -14.15 -0.60 -2.23
N TYR A 88 -13.07 -0.60 -1.45
CA TYR A 88 -12.23 -1.76 -1.19
C TYR A 88 -12.48 -2.40 0.19
N GLY A 89 -13.52 -1.94 0.91
CA GLY A 89 -13.86 -2.44 2.24
C GLY A 89 -12.81 -2.09 3.31
N ILE A 90 -12.04 -1.00 3.12
CA ILE A 90 -10.99 -0.60 4.05
C ILE A 90 -11.53 0.41 5.06
N THR A 91 -11.37 0.11 6.34
CA THR A 91 -11.58 1.06 7.44
C THR A 91 -10.24 1.47 8.03
N PHE A 92 -9.83 2.71 7.80
CA PHE A 92 -8.57 3.23 8.34
C PHE A 92 -8.73 3.70 9.78
N LEU A 93 -7.85 3.19 10.66
CA LEU A 93 -7.67 3.71 12.00
C LEU A 93 -6.40 4.55 12.05
N TRP A 94 -6.51 5.79 12.54
CA TRP A 94 -5.38 6.73 12.65
C TRP A 94 -4.69 6.72 14.02
N GLU A 95 -5.24 5.95 14.95
CA GLU A 95 -4.67 5.74 16.29
C GLU A 95 -3.54 4.70 16.26
N GLY A 96 -2.70 4.71 17.29
CA GLY A 96 -1.60 3.76 17.47
C GLY A 96 -0.23 4.29 17.03
N ARG A 97 0.78 3.41 17.08
CA ARG A 97 2.18 3.76 16.86
C ARG A 97 2.60 3.55 15.40
N THR A 98 3.54 4.37 14.95
CA THR A 98 4.20 4.26 13.64
C THR A 98 5.72 4.48 13.76
N GLY A 99 6.46 4.22 12.70
CA GLY A 99 7.91 4.37 12.67
C GLY A 99 8.54 3.73 11.45
N SER A 100 9.75 3.22 11.62
CA SER A 100 10.48 2.50 10.56
C SER A 100 9.65 1.36 9.97
N SER A 101 9.60 1.27 8.64
CA SER A 101 9.00 0.16 7.89
C SER A 101 10.02 -0.89 7.44
N HIS A 102 11.31 -0.72 7.76
CA HIS A 102 12.38 -1.62 7.31
C HIS A 102 12.10 -3.09 7.64
N ASP A 103 11.76 -3.41 8.89
CA ASP A 103 11.56 -4.80 9.29
C ASP A 103 10.30 -5.40 8.69
N SER A 104 9.25 -4.60 8.46
CA SER A 104 8.08 -5.06 7.72
C SER A 104 8.41 -5.43 6.27
N HIS A 105 9.28 -4.65 5.60
CA HIS A 105 9.74 -4.95 4.25
C HIS A 105 10.62 -6.20 4.21
N LYS A 106 11.52 -6.38 5.19
CA LYS A 106 12.32 -7.62 5.30
C LYS A 106 11.42 -8.85 5.44
N LEU A 107 10.37 -8.77 6.25
CA LEU A 107 9.41 -9.86 6.42
C LEU A 107 8.63 -10.15 5.14
N ILE A 108 8.20 -9.12 4.41
CA ILE A 108 7.51 -9.30 3.12
C ILE A 108 8.43 -9.96 2.09
N LEU A 109 9.69 -9.52 2.00
CA LEU A 109 10.68 -10.13 1.11
C LEU A 109 10.93 -11.60 1.48
N LEU A 110 11.15 -11.88 2.77
CA LEU A 110 11.32 -13.24 3.25
C LEU A 110 10.10 -14.14 2.97
N ALA A 111 8.89 -13.58 3.03
CA ALA A 111 7.67 -14.32 2.68
C ALA A 111 7.63 -14.63 1.18
N GLY A 112 7.97 -13.67 0.32
CA GLY A 112 8.01 -13.86 -1.13
C GLY A 112 9.09 -14.84 -1.60
N ASP A 113 10.21 -14.97 -0.86
CA ASP A 113 11.24 -15.97 -1.17
C ASP A 113 10.82 -17.41 -0.85
N ARG A 114 9.70 -17.61 -0.14
CA ARG A 114 9.20 -18.91 0.31
C ARG A 114 8.02 -19.44 -0.52
N ASP A 115 7.50 -18.64 -1.45
CA ASP A 115 6.44 -19.00 -2.40
C ASP A 115 7.04 -19.48 -3.73
#